data_AF-A0A2D9N2L9-F1
#
_entry.id   AF-A0A2D9N2L9-F1
#
_cell.length_a   1.000
_cell.length_b   1.000
_cell.length_c   1.000
_cell.angle_alpha   90.00
_cell.angle_beta   90.00
_cell.angle_gamma   90.00
#
_symmetry.space_group_name_H-M   'P 1'
#
loop_
_entity.id
_entity.type
_entity.pdbx_description
1 polymer ?
#
loop_
_entity_poly.entity_id
_entity_poly.type
_entity_poly.pdbx_seq_one_letter_code
_entity_poly.pdbx_strand_id
1 'polypeptide(L)'
;MNVLKLLIFLAVIAFSGTANAQATTTPKTNVNTDVDVTVVYEQVVKEGYGTPFIYLELANAYYFKNDHFNAKKYYEKLFEVEKPTDETLKFRYMQTLKALKISLASNEYLSAVETEEN
;
A
#
# COMPACT_ATOMS: atom_id res chain seq x y z
N MET A 1 12.93 -19.89 71.17
CA MET A 1 12.28 -20.68 70.10
C MET A 1 11.67 -19.79 68.99
N ASN A 2 12.31 -18.68 68.59
CA ASN A 2 11.75 -17.79 67.54
C ASN A 2 12.74 -17.45 66.41
N VAL A 3 14.03 -17.76 66.56
CA VAL A 3 15.06 -17.54 65.52
C VAL A 3 15.12 -18.67 64.48
N LEU A 4 14.78 -19.91 64.87
CA LEU A 4 14.71 -21.05 63.94
C LEU A 4 13.50 -20.96 62.99
N LYS A 5 12.39 -20.34 63.44
CA LYS A 5 11.21 -20.03 62.60
C LYS A 5 11.46 -18.87 61.64
N LEU A 6 12.35 -17.94 61.98
CA LEU A 6 12.72 -16.80 61.14
C LEU A 6 13.59 -17.23 59.95
N LEU A 7 14.42 -18.27 60.11
CA LEU A 7 15.26 -18.82 59.04
C LEU A 7 14.50 -19.66 58.01
N ILE A 8 13.39 -20.29 58.40
CA ILE A 8 12.55 -21.09 57.48
C ILE A 8 11.66 -20.18 56.60
N PHE A 9 11.34 -18.97 57.07
CA PHE A 9 10.49 -18.04 56.34
C PHE A 9 11.19 -17.35 55.16
N LEU A 10 12.53 -17.40 55.09
CA LEU A 10 13.33 -16.73 54.04
C LEU A 10 13.62 -17.62 52.81
N ALA A 11 13.26 -18.92 52.85
CA ALA A 11 13.66 -19.90 51.83
C ALA A 11 12.65 -20.08 50.66
N VAL A 12 11.58 -19.28 50.58
CA VAL A 12 10.45 -19.54 49.66
C VAL A 12 10.42 -18.60 48.42
N ILE A 13 11.41 -17.72 48.22
CA ILE A 13 11.40 -16.75 47.11
C ILE A 13 12.30 -17.17 45.93
N ALA A 14 12.53 -18.48 45.74
CA ALA A 14 13.30 -19.00 44.62
C ALA A 14 12.47 -19.95 43.74
N PHE A 15 11.36 -19.46 43.20
CA PHE A 15 10.68 -20.10 42.07
C PHE A 15 10.23 -19.05 41.07
N SER A 16 11.19 -18.40 40.43
CA SER A 16 10.93 -17.60 39.23
C SER A 16 10.67 -18.58 38.08
N GLY A 17 9.40 -18.75 37.73
CA GLY A 17 8.98 -19.58 36.61
C GLY A 17 9.64 -19.12 35.30
N THR A 18 10.21 -20.05 34.55
CA THR A 18 10.62 -19.82 33.17
C THR A 18 9.37 -19.77 32.30
N ALA A 19 8.89 -18.56 32.00
CA ALA A 19 7.93 -18.36 30.95
C ALA A 19 8.61 -18.69 29.61
N ASN A 20 8.36 -19.88 29.08
CA ASN A 20 8.64 -20.17 27.68
C ASN A 20 7.68 -19.29 26.86
N ALA A 21 8.18 -18.16 26.36
CA ALA A 21 7.48 -17.39 25.36
C ALA A 21 7.37 -18.29 24.12
N GLN A 22 6.18 -18.85 23.86
CA GLN A 22 5.89 -19.36 22.54
C GLN A 22 6.08 -18.21 21.56
N ALA A 23 7.04 -18.35 20.65
CA ALA A 23 7.18 -17.47 19.51
C ALA A 23 5.94 -17.65 18.63
N THR A 24 4.84 -16.97 18.97
CA THR A 24 3.80 -16.68 18.00
C THR A 24 4.48 -15.85 16.92
N THR A 25 4.67 -16.44 15.75
CA THR A 25 4.94 -15.73 14.50
C THR A 25 3.69 -14.93 14.12
N THR A 26 3.30 -13.98 14.96
CA THR A 26 2.46 -12.87 14.54
C THR A 26 3.38 -11.95 13.74
N PRO A 27 3.12 -11.70 12.44
CA PRO A 27 3.86 -10.67 11.72
C PRO A 27 3.74 -9.40 12.55
N LYS A 28 4.87 -8.84 12.98
CA LYS A 28 4.90 -7.57 13.69
C LYS A 28 4.35 -6.55 12.71
N THR A 29 3.07 -6.24 12.81
CA THR A 29 2.47 -5.08 12.15
C THR A 29 3.18 -3.88 12.74
N ASN A 30 4.13 -3.33 11.99
CA ASN A 30 4.77 -2.08 12.35
C ASN A 30 3.65 -1.02 12.30
N VAL A 31 3.14 -0.62 13.46
CA VAL A 31 2.05 0.38 13.55
C VAL A 31 2.53 1.80 13.20
N ASN A 32 3.80 1.93 12.80
CA ASN A 32 4.42 3.13 12.23
C ASN A 32 4.63 3.03 10.71
N THR A 33 4.18 1.95 10.06
CA THR A 33 4.05 1.92 8.60
C THR A 33 2.73 2.59 8.26
N ASP A 34 2.79 3.70 7.50
CA ASP A 34 1.65 4.20 6.75
C ASP A 34 0.87 3.01 6.18
N VAL A 35 -0.41 2.91 6.51
CA VAL A 35 -1.26 1.86 5.98
C VAL A 35 -1.12 1.91 4.47
N ASP A 36 -0.53 0.87 3.88
CA ASP A 36 -0.30 0.87 2.44
C ASP A 36 -1.63 0.64 1.74
N VAL A 37 -2.30 1.75 1.42
CA VAL A 37 -3.58 1.78 0.70
C VAL A 37 -3.51 0.98 -0.60
N THR A 38 -2.32 0.82 -1.21
CA THR A 38 -2.18 0.01 -2.41
C THR A 38 -2.49 -1.46 -2.13
N VAL A 39 -2.07 -2.02 -0.99
CA VAL A 39 -2.34 -3.43 -0.67
C VAL A 39 -3.84 -3.71 -0.58
N VAL A 40 -4.58 -2.85 0.12
CA VAL A 40 -6.03 -3.00 0.29
C VAL A 40 -6.74 -2.84 -1.05
N TYR A 41 -6.45 -1.78 -1.78
CA TYR A 41 -7.13 -1.49 -3.04
C TYR A 41 -6.77 -2.49 -4.15
N GLU A 42 -5.55 -3.01 -4.19
CA GLU A 42 -5.21 -4.10 -5.10
C GLU A 42 -6.01 -5.36 -4.83
N GLN A 43 -6.27 -5.68 -3.56
CA GLN A 43 -7.10 -6.82 -3.20
C GLN A 43 -8.53 -6.62 -3.70
N VAL A 44 -9.11 -5.43 -3.50
CA VAL A 44 -10.45 -5.09 -3.99
C VAL A 44 -10.54 -5.23 -5.52
N VAL A 45 -9.51 -4.78 -6.25
CA VAL A 45 -9.44 -4.96 -7.71
C VAL A 45 -9.33 -6.43 -8.10
N LYS A 46 -8.52 -7.23 -7.39
CA LYS A 46 -8.37 -8.68 -7.63
C LYS A 46 -9.67 -9.44 -7.39
N GLU A 47 -10.47 -9.01 -6.43
CA GLU A 47 -11.79 -9.57 -6.13
C GLU A 47 -12.87 -9.13 -7.14
N GLY A 48 -12.54 -8.25 -8.09
CA GLY A 48 -13.44 -7.80 -9.15
C GLY A 48 -14.28 -6.57 -8.78
N TYR A 49 -14.01 -5.94 -7.64
CA TYR A 49 -14.74 -4.77 -7.14
C TYR A 49 -14.02 -3.44 -7.43
N GLY A 50 -13.17 -3.40 -8.46
CA GLY A 50 -12.48 -2.19 -8.87
C GLY A 50 -13.45 -1.12 -9.37
N THR A 51 -13.29 0.10 -8.87
CA THR A 51 -14.07 1.28 -9.28
C THR A 51 -13.12 2.35 -9.86
N PRO A 52 -13.63 3.33 -10.63
CA PRO A 52 -12.82 4.46 -11.10
C PRO A 52 -12.02 5.13 -9.97
N PHE A 53 -12.67 5.35 -8.82
CA PHE A 53 -12.04 5.88 -7.62
C PHE A 53 -10.85 5.02 -7.14
N ILE A 54 -11.04 3.70 -7.04
CA ILE A 54 -9.99 2.78 -6.61
C ILE A 54 -8.82 2.76 -7.60
N TYR A 55 -9.10 2.78 -8.90
CA TYR A 55 -8.07 2.81 -9.93
C TYR A 55 -7.25 4.11 -9.87
N LEU A 56 -7.91 5.25 -9.68
CA LEU A 56 -7.24 6.54 -9.53
C LEU A 56 -6.35 6.58 -8.28
N GLU A 57 -6.85 6.11 -7.14
CA GLU A 57 -6.08 6.07 -5.90
C GLU A 57 -4.84 5.16 -6.03
N LEU A 58 -4.99 3.98 -6.63
CA LEU A 58 -3.87 3.08 -6.91
C LEU A 58 -2.85 3.73 -7.85
N ALA A 59 -3.31 4.33 -8.95
CA ALA A 59 -2.43 4.97 -9.92
C ALA A 59 -1.64 6.13 -9.30
N ASN A 60 -2.30 6.98 -8.51
CA ASN A 60 -1.66 8.07 -7.79
C ASN A 60 -0.65 7.56 -6.75
N ALA A 61 -1.03 6.57 -5.95
CA ALA A 61 -0.14 6.01 -4.94
C ALA A 61 1.15 5.44 -5.58
N TYR A 62 1.03 4.69 -6.67
CA TYR A 62 2.19 4.16 -7.40
C TYR A 62 2.99 5.27 -8.10
N TYR A 63 2.34 6.30 -8.64
CA TYR A 63 3.01 7.47 -9.20
C TYR A 63 3.90 8.16 -8.17
N PHE A 64 3.39 8.42 -6.97
CA PHE A 64 4.16 9.07 -5.90
C PHE A 64 5.25 8.17 -5.29
N LYS A 65 5.11 6.84 -5.43
CA LYS A 65 6.16 5.86 -5.09
C LYS A 65 7.23 5.71 -6.18
N ASN A 66 7.14 6.44 -7.29
CA ASN A 66 7.97 6.28 -8.50
C ASN A 66 7.87 4.89 -9.16
N ASP A 67 6.83 4.12 -8.85
CA ASP A 67 6.52 2.86 -9.53
C ASP A 67 5.65 3.16 -10.75
N HIS A 68 6.31 3.65 -11.79
CA HIS A 68 5.62 4.08 -13.00
C HIS A 68 4.98 2.91 -13.77
N PHE A 69 5.48 1.69 -13.58
CA PHE A 69 4.91 0.50 -14.22
C PHE A 69 3.51 0.22 -13.67
N ASN A 70 3.36 0.17 -12.35
CA ASN A 70 2.05 -0.02 -11.73
C ASN A 70 1.16 1.22 -11.88
N ALA A 71 1.72 2.43 -11.82
CA ALA A 71 0.95 3.66 -12.07
C ALA A 71 0.30 3.63 -13.45
N LYS A 72 1.06 3.29 -14.51
CA LYS A 72 0.52 3.17 -15.88
C LYS A 72 -0.63 2.17 -15.93
N LYS A 73 -0.42 0.97 -15.37
CA LYS A 73 -1.43 -0.10 -15.34
C LYS A 73 -2.76 0.38 -14.77
N TYR A 74 -2.75 1.09 -13.63
CA TYR A 74 -3.98 1.55 -13.00
C TYR A 74 -4.57 2.80 -13.65
N TYR A 75 -3.75 3.70 -14.22
CA TYR A 75 -4.27 4.79 -15.06
C TYR A 75 -5.01 4.27 -16.29
N GLU A 76 -4.46 3.30 -17.01
CA GLU A 76 -5.13 2.73 -18.19
C GLU A 76 -6.41 1.98 -17.79
N LYS A 77 -6.42 1.25 -16.68
CA LYS A 77 -7.65 0.66 -16.12
C LYS A 77 -8.73 1.70 -15.78
N LEU A 78 -8.33 2.87 -15.27
CA LEU A 78 -9.24 4.00 -15.08
C LEU A 78 -9.77 4.47 -16.44
N PHE A 79 -8.92 4.58 -17.45
CA PHE A 79 -9.30 5.11 -18.76
C PHE A 79 -10.18 4.17 -19.59
N GLU A 80 -10.16 2.87 -19.31
CA GLU A 80 -11.13 1.90 -19.84
C GLU A 80 -12.57 2.21 -19.40
N VAL A 81 -12.76 2.85 -18.23
CA VAL A 81 -14.07 3.15 -17.64
C VAL A 81 -14.45 4.62 -17.68
N GLU A 82 -13.46 5.52 -17.64
CA GLU A 82 -13.66 6.97 -17.60
C GLU A 82 -12.52 7.70 -18.33
N LYS A 83 -12.84 8.52 -19.33
CA LYS A 83 -11.83 9.27 -20.08
C LYS A 83 -11.09 10.27 -19.16
N PRO A 84 -9.78 10.48 -19.35
CA PRO A 84 -9.05 11.49 -18.59
C PRO A 84 -9.52 12.89 -18.99
N THR A 85 -10.32 13.52 -18.13
CA THR A 85 -10.81 14.90 -18.34
C THR A 85 -9.91 15.93 -17.64
N ASP A 86 -9.44 15.60 -16.43
CA ASP A 86 -8.62 16.47 -15.60
C ASP A 86 -7.18 16.65 -16.12
N GLU A 87 -6.69 17.90 -16.14
CA GLU A 87 -5.34 18.24 -16.59
C GLU A 87 -4.24 17.65 -15.71
N THR A 88 -4.45 17.60 -14.39
CA THR A 88 -3.47 17.04 -13.45
C THR A 88 -3.32 15.54 -13.67
N LEU A 89 -4.42 14.85 -13.89
CA LEU A 89 -4.47 13.43 -14.23
C LEU A 89 -3.73 13.15 -15.54
N LYS A 90 -4.03 13.91 -16.61
CA LYS A 90 -3.32 13.83 -17.89
C LYS A 90 -1.82 14.05 -17.70
N PHE A 91 -1.44 15.09 -16.96
CA PHE A 91 -0.04 15.40 -16.70
C PHE A 91 0.69 14.26 -15.98
N ARG A 92 0.13 13.72 -14.88
CA ARG A 92 0.75 12.61 -14.14
C ARG A 92 0.88 11.35 -14.99
N TYR A 93 -0.12 11.07 -15.83
CA TYR A 93 -0.05 9.97 -16.77
C TYR A 93 1.05 10.18 -17.83
N MET A 94 1.15 11.36 -18.44
CA MET A 94 2.24 11.70 -19.37
C MET A 94 3.62 11.55 -18.72
N GLN A 95 3.80 12.00 -17.47
CA GLN A 95 5.06 11.82 -16.74
C GLN A 95 5.37 10.34 -16.50
N THR A 96 4.35 9.54 -16.17
CA THR A 96 4.45 8.09 -16.01
C THR A 96 4.95 7.43 -17.30
N LEU A 97 4.36 7.79 -18.45
CA LEU A 97 4.79 7.27 -19.75
C LEU A 97 6.22 7.71 -20.12
N LYS A 98 6.58 8.98 -19.85
CA LYS A 98 7.94 9.49 -20.07
C LYS A 98 8.97 8.73 -19.25
N ALA A 99 8.69 8.46 -17.97
CA ALA A 99 9.58 7.69 -17.10
C ALA A 99 9.80 6.25 -17.60
N LEU A 100 8.78 5.67 -18.22
CA LEU A 100 8.84 4.35 -18.87
C LEU A 100 9.39 4.38 -20.31
N LYS A 101 9.72 5.57 -20.84
CA LYS A 101 10.15 5.78 -22.24
C LYS A 101 9.13 5.30 -23.27
N ILE A 102 7.85 5.42 -22.95
CA ILE A 102 6.74 5.10 -23.85
C ILE A 102 6.36 6.36 -24.63
N SER A 103 6.14 6.21 -25.93
CA SER A 103 5.74 7.30 -26.81
C SER A 103 4.35 7.84 -26.44
N LEU A 104 4.26 9.17 -26.26
CA LEU A 104 3.00 9.86 -25.95
C LEU A 104 2.09 9.96 -27.19
N ALA A 105 2.65 10.24 -28.36
CA ALA A 105 1.90 10.44 -29.59
C ALA A 105 1.17 9.17 -30.08
N SER A 106 1.65 7.99 -29.68
CA SER A 106 1.01 6.71 -30.00
C SER A 106 0.12 6.19 -28.87
N ASN A 107 -0.06 6.96 -27.79
CA ASN A 107 -0.87 6.52 -26.67
C ASN A 107 -2.35 6.83 -26.92
N GLU A 108 -3.17 5.78 -26.96
CA GLU A 108 -4.59 5.87 -27.30
C GLU A 108 -5.39 6.84 -26.42
N TYR A 109 -5.01 6.98 -25.15
CA TYR A 109 -5.69 7.84 -24.18
C TYR A 109 -5.27 9.31 -24.25
N LEU A 110 -4.14 9.62 -24.90
CA LEU A 110 -3.66 11.00 -25.08
C LEU A 110 -4.02 11.53 -26.48
N SER A 111 -3.96 10.70 -27.51
CA SER A 111 -4.32 11.09 -28.88
C SER A 111 -5.80 11.44 -29.04
N ALA A 112 -6.67 10.86 -28.22
CA ALA A 112 -8.11 11.14 -28.23
C ALA A 112 -8.49 12.47 -27.53
N VAL A 113 -7.57 13.06 -26.76
CA VAL A 113 -7.83 14.27 -25.97
C VAL A 113 -7.47 15.53 -26.75
N GLU A 114 -6.42 15.48 -27.58
CA GLU A 114 -5.92 16.63 -28.34
C GLU A 114 -6.87 17.12 -29.44
N THR A 115 -7.89 16.32 -29.81
CA THR A 115 -8.84 16.66 -30.90
C THR A 115 -10.08 17.42 -30.44
N GLU A 116 -10.35 17.54 -29.14
CA GLU A 116 -11.59 18.18 -28.64
C GLU A 116 -11.39 19.63 -28.14
N GLU A 117 -10.17 20.18 -28.23
CA GLU A 117 -9.82 21.54 -27.74
C GLU A 117 -9.56 22.58 -28.85
N ASN A 118 -10.01 22.33 -30.09
CA ASN A 118 -9.80 23.25 -31.23
C ASN A 118 -11.11 23.73 -31.87
#